data_AF-A0A6I2SNM6-F1
#
_entry.id   AF-A0A6I2SNM6-F1
#
_cell.length_a   1.000
_cell.length_b   1.000
_cell.length_c   1.000
_cell.angle_alpha   90.00
_cell.angle_beta   90.00
_cell.angle_gamma   90.00
#
_symmetry.space_group_name_H-M   'P 1'
#
loop_
_entity.id
_entity.type
_entity.pdbx_description
1 polymer ?
#
loop_
_entity_poly.entity_id
_entity_poly.type
_entity_poly.pdbx_seq_one_letter_code
_entity_poly.pdbx_strand_id
1 'polypeptide(L)'
;MNGPVNIMCSGDENHLPDVAMDEVNLSLHGANRFLERDIPLEAVEGVRHLLPLLNEKPLKFRYKGVLVVVRLVNGLPRIITAWKVPPAT
;
A
#
# COMPACT_ATOMS: atom_id res chain seq x y z
N MET A 1 -16.48 42.29 33.88
CA MET A 1 -15.43 41.29 33.54
C MET A 1 -15.82 40.73 32.18
N ASN A 2 -15.35 41.32 31.08
CA ASN A 2 -14.12 40.99 30.32
C ASN A 2 -14.15 39.57 29.72
N GLY A 3 -14.24 39.48 28.37
CA GLY A 3 -14.13 38.25 27.54
C GLY A 3 -12.70 37.66 27.51
N PRO A 4 -12.30 36.74 26.59
CA PRO A 4 -12.56 36.76 25.12
C PRO A 4 -12.97 35.39 24.49
N VAL A 5 -13.72 35.36 23.37
CA VAL A 5 -13.30 35.19 21.94
C VAL A 5 -12.37 33.99 21.69
N ASN A 6 -12.78 33.00 20.87
CA ASN A 6 -12.13 32.72 19.57
C ASN A 6 -12.67 31.52 18.77
N ILE A 7 -13.10 31.89 17.56
CA ILE A 7 -12.83 31.26 16.26
C ILE A 7 -13.49 29.89 16.02
N MET A 8 -14.69 29.94 15.44
CA MET A 8 -15.08 28.94 14.46
C MET A 8 -14.06 29.01 13.31
N CYS A 9 -13.14 28.05 13.27
CA CYS A 9 -12.33 27.82 12.08
C CYS A 9 -13.27 27.31 11.00
N SER A 10 -13.66 28.20 10.08
CA SER A 10 -14.11 27.83 8.75
C SER A 10 -12.90 27.19 8.05
N GLY A 11 -12.73 25.89 8.25
CA GLY A 11 -11.82 25.07 7.48
C GLY A 11 -12.59 24.58 6.27
N ASP A 12 -12.28 25.15 5.12
CA ASP A 12 -12.59 24.60 3.80
C ASP A 12 -11.97 23.21 3.72
N GLU A 13 -12.71 22.19 4.17
CA GLU A 13 -12.28 20.80 4.04
C GLU A 13 -12.57 20.39 2.62
N ASN A 14 -11.56 20.58 1.76
CA ASN A 14 -11.49 20.04 0.41
C ASN A 14 -12.17 18.66 0.41
N HIS A 15 -13.32 18.60 -0.27
CA HIS A 15 -14.04 17.39 -0.56
C HIS A 15 -13.17 16.56 -1.52
N LEU A 16 -12.12 15.92 -0.98
CA LEU A 16 -11.41 14.87 -1.65
C LEU A 16 -12.44 13.74 -1.77
N PRO A 17 -12.75 13.28 -3.00
CA PRO A 17 -13.72 12.23 -3.17
C PRO A 17 -13.25 11.03 -2.36
N ASP A 18 -14.19 10.40 -1.68
CA ASP A 18 -14.14 9.13 -0.95
C ASP A 18 -13.70 7.99 -1.90
N VAL A 19 -12.48 8.09 -2.44
CA VAL A 19 -11.70 6.93 -2.82
C VAL A 19 -11.27 6.41 -1.47
N ALA A 20 -12.08 5.51 -0.92
CA ALA A 20 -11.76 4.71 0.24
C ALA A 20 -10.27 4.33 0.15
N MET A 21 -9.42 5.10 0.81
CA MET A 21 -8.11 4.65 1.20
C MET A 21 -8.45 3.62 2.26
N ASP A 22 -8.75 2.40 1.82
CA ASP A 22 -8.76 1.23 2.67
C ASP A 22 -7.37 1.22 3.30
N GLU A 23 -7.29 1.77 4.51
CA GLU A 23 -6.12 1.76 5.36
C GLU A 23 -5.75 0.30 5.49
N VAL A 24 -4.63 -0.07 4.86
CA VAL A 24 -4.11 -1.43 4.93
C VAL A 24 -3.56 -1.59 6.34
N ASN A 25 -4.42 -1.98 7.26
CA ASN A 25 -4.06 -2.31 8.62
C ASN A 25 -3.28 -3.62 8.60
N LEU A 26 -1.96 -3.51 8.41
CA LEU A 26 -1.06 -4.63 8.58
C LEU A 26 -1.08 -5.05 10.04
N SER A 27 -1.13 -6.36 10.31
CA SER A 27 -0.85 -6.85 11.65
C SER A 27 0.54 -6.39 12.09
N LEU A 28 0.79 -6.24 13.40
CA LEU A 28 2.12 -5.89 13.91
C LEU A 28 3.23 -6.81 13.34
N HIS A 29 2.94 -8.10 13.17
CA HIS A 29 3.82 -9.05 12.50
C HIS A 29 4.03 -8.76 11.01
N GLY A 30 2.98 -8.32 10.31
CA GLY A 30 3.04 -7.87 8.92
C GLY A 30 3.82 -6.57 8.76
N ALA A 31 3.62 -5.61 9.66
CA ALA A 31 4.36 -4.35 9.70
C ALA A 31 5.84 -4.60 10.00
N ASN A 32 6.16 -5.40 11.01
CA ASN A 32 7.53 -5.75 11.36
C ASN A 32 8.23 -6.46 10.20
N ARG A 33 7.57 -7.41 9.51
CA ARG A 33 8.17 -8.08 8.35
C ARG A 33 8.28 -7.18 7.11
N PHE A 34 7.40 -6.19 6.97
CA PHE A 34 7.50 -5.16 5.93
C PHE A 34 8.63 -4.16 6.21
N LEU A 35 8.94 -3.89 7.48
CA LEU A 35 10.09 -3.07 7.87
C LEU A 35 11.41 -3.85 7.79
N GLU A 36 11.40 -5.15 8.10
CA GLU A 36 12.59 -6.03 8.05
C GLU A 36 12.98 -6.46 6.62
N ARG A 37 12.04 -6.44 5.67
CA ARG A 37 12.33 -6.66 4.26
C ARG A 37 12.18 -5.31 3.56
N ASP A 38 13.23 -4.86 2.88
CA ASP A 38 13.20 -3.65 2.04
C ASP A 38 12.31 -3.87 0.80
N ILE A 39 11.01 -4.09 1.02
CA ILE A 39 10.00 -4.30 -0.01
C ILE A 39 9.52 -2.91 -0.42
N PRO A 40 9.76 -2.51 -1.68
CA PRO A 40 9.30 -1.21 -2.15
C PRO A 40 7.78 -1.09 -2.00
N LEU A 41 7.29 0.10 -1.58
CA LEU A 41 5.86 0.36 -1.39
C LEU A 41 5.05 0.06 -2.66
N GLU A 42 5.63 0.35 -3.83
CA GLU A 42 5.04 0.08 -5.13
C GLU A 42 4.73 -1.41 -5.33
N ALA A 43 5.51 -2.31 -4.71
CA ALA A 43 5.22 -3.74 -4.76
C ALA A 43 3.89 -4.08 -4.07
N VAL A 44 3.61 -3.44 -2.93
CA VAL A 44 2.37 -3.65 -2.17
C VAL A 44 1.18 -3.09 -2.96
N GLU A 45 1.31 -1.88 -3.50
CA GLU A 45 0.30 -1.27 -4.39
C GLU A 45 -0.02 -2.18 -5.58
N GLY A 46 1.02 -2.63 -6.29
CA GLY A 46 0.87 -3.51 -7.44
C GLY A 46 0.17 -4.83 -7.11
N VAL A 47 0.45 -5.40 -5.92
CA VAL A 47 -0.25 -6.60 -5.44
C VAL A 47 -1.74 -6.33 -5.20
N ARG A 48 -2.11 -5.17 -4.64
CA ARG A 48 -3.54 -4.82 -4.43
C ARG A 48 -4.32 -4.79 -5.74
N HIS A 49 -3.74 -4.25 -6.80
CA HIS A 49 -4.37 -4.20 -8.13
C HIS A 49 -4.52 -5.59 -8.79
N LEU A 50 -3.67 -6.54 -8.42
CA LEU A 50 -3.64 -7.87 -9.03
C LEU A 50 -4.22 -8.97 -8.14
N LEU A 51 -4.76 -8.63 -6.96
CA LEU A 51 -5.39 -9.56 -6.02
C LEU A 51 -6.33 -10.58 -6.70
N PRO A 52 -7.25 -10.18 -7.62
CA PRO A 52 -8.16 -11.12 -8.27
C PRO A 52 -7.47 -12.14 -9.20
N LEU A 53 -6.23 -11.86 -9.61
CA LEU A 53 -5.45 -12.71 -10.52
C LEU A 53 -4.49 -13.65 -9.76
N LEU A 54 -4.35 -13.45 -8.45
CA LEU A 54 -3.47 -14.28 -7.64
C LEU A 54 -4.06 -15.65 -7.40
N ASN A 55 -3.20 -16.65 -7.51
CA ASN A 55 -3.50 -18.02 -7.15
C ASN A 55 -2.25 -18.64 -6.49
N GLU A 56 -2.29 -19.95 -6.25
CA GLU A 56 -1.18 -20.65 -5.60
C GLU A 56 0.12 -20.66 -6.42
N LYS A 57 0.01 -20.52 -7.76
CA LYS A 57 1.16 -20.37 -8.65
C LYS A 57 1.70 -18.94 -8.54
N PRO A 58 3.02 -18.76 -8.38
CA PRO A 58 3.63 -17.45 -8.36
C PRO A 58 3.35 -16.65 -9.64
N LEU A 59 2.84 -15.44 -9.46
CA LEU A 59 2.71 -14.43 -10.51
C LEU A 59 3.91 -13.48 -10.45
N LYS A 60 4.52 -13.24 -11.60
CA LYS A 60 5.60 -12.27 -11.79
C LYS A 60 5.07 -11.09 -12.59
N PHE A 61 5.26 -9.88 -12.10
CA PHE A 61 4.84 -8.66 -12.79
C PHE A 61 5.78 -7.49 -12.49
N ARG A 62 5.71 -6.44 -13.32
CA ARG A 62 6.40 -5.16 -13.09
C ARG A 62 5.37 -4.08 -12.82
N TYR A 63 5.57 -3.28 -11.78
CA TYR A 63 4.70 -2.17 -11.43
C TYR A 63 5.54 -0.99 -10.93
N LYS A 64 5.33 0.20 -11.52
CA LYS A 64 6.07 1.45 -11.20
C LYS A 64 7.60 1.24 -11.01
N GLY A 65 8.21 0.48 -11.90
CA GLY A 65 9.65 0.22 -11.86
C GLY A 65 10.10 -0.88 -10.89
N VAL A 66 9.20 -1.54 -10.17
CA VAL A 66 9.51 -2.66 -9.27
C VAL A 66 9.09 -3.97 -9.91
N LEU A 67 9.98 -4.96 -9.92
CA LEU A 67 9.64 -6.33 -10.27
C LEU A 67 9.20 -7.06 -9.01
N VAL A 68 8.06 -7.74 -9.07
CA VAL A 68 7.45 -8.41 -7.93
C VAL A 68 7.15 -9.86 -8.31
N VAL A 69 7.45 -10.76 -7.38
CA VAL A 69 6.98 -12.16 -7.43
C VAL A 69 6.10 -12.39 -6.21
N VAL A 70 4.84 -12.74 -6.45
CA VAL A 70 3.81 -12.90 -5.43
C VAL A 70 3.03 -14.18 -5.69
N ARG A 71 2.49 -14.80 -4.64
CA ARG A 71 1.50 -15.88 -4.77
C ARG A 71 0.44 -15.77 -3.68
N LEU A 72 -0.63 -16.52 -3.82
CA LEU A 72 -1.59 -16.74 -2.74
C LEU A 72 -1.06 -17.84 -1.80
N VAL A 73 -1.13 -17.61 -0.49
CA VAL A 73 -0.88 -18.61 0.55
C VAL A 73 -2.00 -18.50 1.57
N ASN A 74 -2.79 -19.57 1.74
CA ASN A 74 -3.94 -19.59 2.65
C ASN A 74 -4.92 -18.42 2.42
N GLY A 75 -5.19 -18.10 1.15
CA GLY A 75 -6.09 -16.99 0.79
C GLY A 75 -5.48 -15.59 0.93
N LEU A 76 -4.22 -15.45 1.36
CA LEU A 76 -3.55 -14.16 1.52
C LEU A 76 -2.41 -13.98 0.51
N PRO A 77 -2.24 -12.77 -0.06
CA PRO A 77 -1.11 -12.48 -0.92
C PRO A 77 0.20 -12.54 -0.12
N ARG A 78 1.19 -13.25 -0.66
CA ARG A 78 2.54 -13.32 -0.10
C ARG A 78 3.56 -12.92 -1.16
N ILE A 79 4.16 -11.76 -0.97
CA ILE A 79 5.33 -11.33 -1.75
C ILE A 79 6.49 -12.27 -1.39
N ILE A 80 7.03 -12.94 -2.40
CA ILE A 80 8.19 -13.83 -2.28
C ILE A 80 9.46 -12.98 -2.37
N THR A 81 9.50 -12.07 -3.35
CA THR A 81 10.61 -11.15 -3.61
C THR A 81 10.12 -9.94 -4.38
N ALA A 82 10.74 -8.79 -4.14
CA ALA A 82 10.49 -7.54 -4.87
C ALA A 82 11.78 -6.72 -4.93
N TRP A 83 12.06 -6.09 -6.07
CA TRP A 83 13.22 -5.22 -6.23
C TRP A 83 13.00 -4.14 -7.29
N LYS A 84 13.62 -2.98 -7.10
CA LYS A 84 13.64 -1.90 -8.09
C LYS A 84 14.43 -2.34 -9.32
N VAL A 85 13.87 -2.09 -10.49
CA VAL A 85 14.49 -2.35 -11.79
C VAL A 85 14.84 -1.00 -12.39
N PRO A 86 16.09 -0.81 -12.86
CA PRO A 86 16.47 0.39 -13.59
C PRO A 86 15.50 0.69 -14.75
N PRO A 87 15.33 1.97 -15.11
CA PRO A 87 14.64 2.31 -16.35
C PRO A 87 15.32 1.59 -17.51
N ALA A 88 14.53 1.15 -18.49
CA ALA A 88 15.11 0.62 -19.72
C ALA A 88 15.84 1.77 -20.41
N THR A 89 17.17 1.65 -20.52
CA THR A 89 18.04 2.51 -21.32
C THR A 89 17.74 2.38 -22.80
#